data_AF-A0A356X7S0-F1
#
_entry.id   AF-A0A356X7S0-F1
#
_cell.length_a   1.000
_cell.length_b   1.000
_cell.length_c   1.000
_cell.angle_alpha   90.00
_cell.angle_beta   90.00
_cell.angle_gamma   90.00
#
_symmetry.space_group_name_H-M   'P 1'
#
loop_
_entity.id
_entity.type
_entity.pdbx_description
1 polymer ?
#
loop_
_entity_poly.entity_id
_entity_poly.type
_entity_poly.pdbx_seq_one_letter_code
_entity_poly.pdbx_strand_id
1 'polypeptide(L)'
;IVDAANGTTGTIAPDLTKLTINGTDVTTSAADLTNAIAGFVLEDGDGTEVTVTGGKEVKFVEGGGVDINWTDTSTGSDADPYDLTFTLNADMRQSSNVDVYVGNTADEIHFDTDVGIRFSTAGAEDMRLTDGGDLHVDGDVIGFSTTISDQRLKHDINKIDNALDKVSQINGYTFTYNDGGKHSAGVIAQEIQNVLPSAVESKKLAFSGQDDVEYKTVHYDQLHGLLIEAIKELKAEIEELKNGGTK
;
A
#
# COMPACT_ATOMS: atom_id res chain seq x y z
N ILE A 1 38.05 -51.87 53.63
CA ILE A 1 38.60 -52.64 54.78
C ILE A 1 39.99 -52.08 55.03
N VAL A 2 40.19 -51.32 56.11
CA VAL A 2 41.52 -50.83 56.52
C VAL A 2 42.06 -51.85 57.52
N ASP A 3 43.17 -52.48 57.20
CA ASP A 3 43.99 -53.20 58.17
C ASP A 3 44.76 -52.17 58.99
N ALA A 4 44.37 -51.97 60.25
CA ALA A 4 44.94 -51.00 61.15
C ALA A 4 45.96 -51.66 62.08
N ALA A 5 47.10 -52.06 61.54
CA ALA A 5 48.21 -52.59 62.34
C ALA A 5 49.12 -51.50 62.95
N ASN A 6 48.94 -50.21 62.65
CA ASN A 6 49.95 -49.19 63.02
C ASN A 6 49.45 -47.83 63.50
N GLY A 7 48.28 -47.73 64.15
CA GLY A 7 47.97 -46.64 65.09
C GLY A 7 47.96 -45.19 64.58
N THR A 8 48.14 -44.94 63.28
CA THR A 8 47.92 -43.62 62.67
C THR A 8 46.47 -43.50 62.23
N THR A 9 45.68 -42.68 62.94
CA THR A 9 44.41 -42.17 62.46
C THR A 9 44.66 -41.22 61.29
N GLY A 10 44.74 -41.76 60.09
CA GLY A 10 44.70 -40.98 58.86
C GLY A 10 43.24 -40.72 58.48
N THR A 11 42.84 -39.46 58.44
CA THR A 11 41.57 -39.08 57.82
C THR A 11 41.71 -39.31 56.31
N ILE A 12 41.08 -40.35 55.77
CA ILE A 12 40.93 -40.46 54.31
C ILE A 12 39.90 -39.40 53.94
N ALA A 13 40.38 -38.24 53.50
CA ALA A 13 39.50 -37.30 52.81
C ALA A 13 39.10 -37.96 51.50
N PRO A 14 37.79 -38.08 51.17
CA PRO A 14 37.40 -38.53 49.84
C PRO A 14 38.02 -37.57 48.83
N ASP A 15 38.69 -38.13 47.81
CA ASP A 15 39.14 -37.34 46.67
C ASP A 15 37.89 -36.92 45.87
N LEU A 16 37.38 -35.73 46.19
CA LEU A 16 36.21 -35.15 45.52
C LEU A 16 36.50 -34.76 44.06
N THR A 17 37.74 -34.92 43.58
CA THR A 17 38.10 -34.66 42.18
C THR A 17 37.84 -35.87 41.27
N LYS A 18 37.48 -37.03 41.85
CA LYS A 18 37.37 -38.29 41.11
C LYS A 18 36.14 -39.10 41.54
N LEU A 19 35.16 -39.22 40.64
CA LEU A 19 34.01 -40.12 40.78
C LEU A 19 34.28 -41.41 39.98
N THR A 20 34.32 -42.56 40.64
CA THR A 20 34.48 -43.88 39.98
C THR A 20 33.19 -44.67 40.16
N ILE A 21 32.54 -45.08 39.06
CA ILE A 21 31.32 -45.92 39.08
C ILE A 21 31.67 -47.28 38.49
N ASN A 22 31.44 -48.37 39.25
CA ASN A 22 31.73 -49.76 38.84
C ASN A 22 33.16 -49.98 38.30
N GLY A 23 34.16 -49.34 38.93
CA GLY A 23 35.56 -49.46 38.53
C GLY A 23 35.95 -48.68 37.27
N THR A 24 35.04 -47.89 36.70
CA THR A 24 35.32 -46.97 35.61
C THR A 24 35.35 -45.55 36.16
N ASP A 25 36.44 -44.84 35.92
CA ASP A 25 36.56 -43.43 36.29
C ASP A 25 35.62 -42.61 35.41
N VAL A 26 34.67 -41.91 36.03
CA VAL A 26 33.77 -40.98 35.35
C VAL A 26 34.51 -39.66 35.20
N THR A 27 35.23 -39.53 34.09
CA THR A 27 35.99 -38.33 33.71
C THR A 27 35.12 -37.41 32.83
N THR A 28 33.95 -37.00 33.31
CA THR A 28 33.18 -35.95 32.65
C THR A 28 33.61 -34.62 33.24
N SER A 29 34.25 -33.75 32.45
CA SER A 29 34.55 -32.40 32.91
C SER A 29 33.25 -31.58 33.00
N ALA A 30 33.20 -30.55 33.85
CA ALA A 30 32.08 -29.62 33.87
C ALA A 30 31.83 -28.97 32.48
N ALA A 31 32.89 -28.85 31.66
CA ALA A 31 32.79 -28.35 30.28
C ALA A 31 32.03 -29.31 29.36
N ASP A 32 32.10 -30.62 29.62
CA ASP A 32 31.41 -31.66 28.82
C ASP A 32 29.89 -31.68 29.07
N LEU A 33 29.44 -31.27 30.27
CA LEU A 33 28.02 -31.18 30.61
C LEU A 33 27.39 -29.84 30.15
N THR A 34 28.18 -28.78 30.07
CA THR A 34 27.67 -27.41 29.81
C THR A 34 27.29 -27.19 28.33
N ASN A 35 27.78 -28.04 27.41
CA ASN A 35 27.48 -27.99 25.97
C ASN A 35 26.78 -29.25 25.43
N ALA A 36 26.14 -30.04 26.30
CA ALA A 36 25.69 -31.41 26.01
C ALA A 36 24.43 -31.55 25.13
N ILE A 37 24.23 -30.63 24.18
CA ILE A 37 23.43 -30.96 22.99
C ILE A 37 24.43 -31.50 21.98
N ALA A 38 24.31 -32.78 21.59
CA ALA A 38 25.17 -33.41 20.57
C ALA A 38 25.13 -32.68 19.21
N GLY A 39 24.21 -31.72 19.09
CA GLY A 39 23.89 -30.92 17.94
C GLY A 39 22.48 -31.24 17.46
N PHE A 40 21.86 -30.30 16.78
CA PHE A 40 20.65 -30.52 16.02
C PHE A 40 20.91 -30.15 14.57
N VAL A 41 20.16 -30.76 13.65
CA VAL A 41 20.23 -30.47 12.22
C VAL A 41 19.00 -29.65 11.86
N LEU A 42 19.21 -28.56 11.13
CA LEU A 42 18.15 -27.83 10.43
C LEU A 42 18.23 -28.15 8.94
N GLU A 43 17.10 -28.44 8.31
CA GLU A 43 16.97 -28.64 6.87
C GLU A 43 15.98 -27.59 6.35
N ASP A 44 16.33 -26.87 5.28
CA ASP A 44 15.42 -25.93 4.64
C ASP A 44 14.55 -26.59 3.56
N GLY A 45 13.72 -25.80 2.86
CA GLY A 45 12.77 -26.33 1.88
C GLY A 45 13.41 -26.93 0.62
N ASP A 46 14.69 -26.67 0.34
CA ASP A 46 15.41 -27.25 -0.81
C ASP A 46 16.25 -28.48 -0.45
N GLY A 47 16.28 -28.84 0.84
CA GLY A 47 16.99 -30.00 1.38
C GLY A 47 18.40 -29.69 1.86
N THR A 48 18.79 -28.40 1.97
CA THR A 48 20.10 -28.03 2.52
C THR A 48 20.13 -28.25 4.03
N GLU A 49 21.00 -29.17 4.49
CA GLU A 49 21.19 -29.46 5.91
C GLU A 49 22.30 -28.62 6.56
N VAL A 50 22.01 -28.05 7.73
CA VAL A 50 22.97 -27.35 8.59
C VAL A 50 23.00 -28.01 9.97
N THR A 51 24.15 -28.58 10.32
CA THR A 51 24.38 -29.15 11.66
C THR A 51 24.90 -28.10 12.63
N VAL A 52 24.12 -27.79 13.67
CA VAL A 52 24.45 -26.82 14.73
C VAL A 52 25.04 -27.58 15.92
N THR A 53 26.33 -27.38 16.20
CA THR A 53 27.10 -28.10 17.24
C THR A 53 28.08 -27.17 17.95
N GLY A 54 28.57 -27.56 19.13
CA GLY A 54 29.73 -26.94 19.76
C GLY A 54 29.56 -25.45 20.09
N GLY A 55 28.41 -25.07 20.66
CA GLY A 55 28.12 -23.69 21.06
C GLY A 55 27.81 -22.74 19.90
N LYS A 56 27.62 -23.25 18.67
CA LYS A 56 27.11 -22.46 17.55
C LYS A 56 25.62 -22.16 17.74
N GLU A 57 25.18 -21.05 17.19
CA GLU A 57 23.81 -20.55 17.30
C GLU A 57 23.21 -20.30 15.91
N VAL A 58 21.87 -20.31 15.85
CA VAL A 58 21.11 -19.94 14.65
C VAL A 58 20.55 -18.55 14.91
N LYS A 59 20.85 -17.62 14.00
CA LYS A 59 20.27 -16.28 14.02
C LYS A 59 19.27 -16.15 12.88
N PHE A 60 18.05 -15.74 13.20
CA PHE A 60 17.13 -15.22 12.20
C PHE A 60 17.62 -13.82 11.78
N VAL A 61 17.78 -13.60 10.49
CA VAL A 61 18.25 -12.33 9.95
C VAL A 61 17.06 -11.37 9.85
N GLU A 62 17.19 -10.20 10.46
CA GLU A 62 16.19 -9.13 10.41
C GLU A 62 16.46 -8.21 9.22
N GLY A 63 15.40 -7.79 8.53
CA GLY A 63 15.46 -6.89 7.36
C GLY A 63 14.35 -7.15 6.35
N GLY A 64 13.90 -6.12 5.63
CA GLY A 64 12.99 -6.28 4.49
C GLY A 64 11.56 -6.76 4.81
N GLY A 65 11.07 -6.55 6.03
CA GLY A 65 9.65 -6.69 6.36
C GLY A 65 9.32 -7.48 7.62
N VAL A 66 10.26 -8.24 8.20
CA VAL A 66 10.05 -9.01 9.44
C VAL A 66 11.01 -8.53 10.54
N ASP A 67 10.46 -8.37 11.75
CA ASP A 67 11.14 -8.04 13.01
C ASP A 67 10.95 -9.19 14.01
N ILE A 68 12.03 -9.61 14.69
CA ILE A 68 12.03 -10.78 15.59
C ILE A 68 12.69 -10.40 16.91
N ASN A 69 11.90 -10.26 17.97
CA ASN A 69 12.42 -9.76 19.23
C ASN A 69 12.06 -10.68 20.41
N TRP A 70 13.06 -10.92 21.28
CA TRP A 70 12.83 -11.47 22.60
C TRP A 70 12.33 -10.37 23.52
N THR A 71 11.04 -10.35 23.78
CA THR A 71 10.39 -9.27 24.53
C THR A 71 10.41 -9.49 26.04
N ASP A 72 10.57 -10.74 26.48
CA ASP A 72 10.84 -11.10 27.87
C ASP A 72 11.92 -12.18 27.95
N THR A 73 13.02 -11.86 28.65
CA THR A 73 14.17 -12.75 28.87
C THR A 73 14.40 -13.05 30.35
N SER A 74 13.43 -12.77 31.23
CA SER A 74 13.72 -12.56 32.65
C SER A 74 13.53 -13.78 33.56
N THR A 75 12.64 -14.74 33.27
CA THR A 75 12.50 -15.89 34.19
C THR A 75 12.33 -17.28 33.58
N GLY A 76 11.93 -17.43 32.30
CA GLY A 76 11.98 -18.71 31.57
C GLY A 76 11.33 -19.90 32.29
N SER A 77 10.36 -19.63 33.16
CA SER A 77 9.73 -20.60 34.04
C SER A 77 8.38 -21.05 33.48
N ASP A 78 7.80 -22.14 34.00
CA ASP A 78 6.50 -22.65 33.54
C ASP A 78 5.35 -21.63 33.76
N ALA A 79 5.49 -20.76 34.76
CA ALA A 79 4.52 -19.71 35.06
C ALA A 79 4.80 -18.37 34.36
N ASP A 80 5.97 -18.24 33.73
CA ASP A 80 6.46 -17.02 33.08
C ASP A 80 7.52 -17.40 32.02
N PRO A 81 7.08 -17.96 30.88
CA PRO A 81 7.97 -18.45 29.82
C PRO A 81 8.64 -17.27 29.09
N TYR A 82 9.72 -17.55 28.36
CA TYR A 82 10.32 -16.54 27.48
C TYR A 82 9.40 -16.23 26.29
N ASP A 83 9.30 -14.94 25.95
CA ASP A 83 8.48 -14.48 24.84
C ASP A 83 9.34 -14.14 23.62
N LEU A 84 9.10 -14.86 22.52
CA LEU A 84 9.64 -14.55 21.19
C LEU A 84 8.50 -14.02 20.31
N THR A 85 8.61 -12.77 19.89
CA THR A 85 7.60 -12.12 19.04
C THR A 85 8.10 -12.01 17.61
N PHE A 86 7.21 -12.34 16.66
CA PHE A 86 7.40 -12.09 15.23
C PHE A 86 6.43 -11.01 14.79
N THR A 87 6.95 -9.92 14.24
CA THR A 87 6.14 -8.79 13.75
C THR A 87 6.52 -8.47 12.31
N LEU A 88 5.56 -7.93 11.55
CA LEU A 88 5.89 -7.23 10.31
C LEU A 88 6.30 -5.79 10.64
N ASN A 89 7.30 -5.28 9.92
CA ASN A 89 7.72 -3.89 10.03
C ASN A 89 6.58 -2.96 9.62
N ALA A 90 6.52 -1.78 10.24
CA ALA A 90 5.60 -0.73 9.79
C ALA A 90 5.89 -0.28 8.34
N ASP A 91 7.17 -0.30 7.94
CA ASP A 91 7.59 -0.13 6.54
C ASP A 91 7.94 -1.50 5.94
N MET A 92 7.12 -1.96 5.01
CA MET A 92 7.28 -3.23 4.29
C MET A 92 7.88 -3.04 2.88
N ARG A 93 8.39 -1.86 2.55
CA ARG A 93 9.03 -1.63 1.25
C ARG A 93 10.34 -2.41 1.15
N GLN A 94 10.56 -3.01 -0.02
CA GLN A 94 11.79 -3.70 -0.38
C GLN A 94 12.83 -2.71 -0.94
N SER A 95 14.05 -3.19 -1.20
CA SER A 95 15.12 -2.42 -1.86
C SER A 95 14.65 -1.84 -3.21
N SER A 96 15.15 -0.66 -3.59
CA SER A 96 14.67 0.10 -4.75
C SER A 96 14.87 -0.57 -6.12
N ASN A 97 15.66 -1.64 -6.19
CA ASN A 97 16.03 -2.31 -7.45
C ASN A 97 15.49 -3.75 -7.51
N VAL A 98 14.42 -4.03 -6.75
CA VAL A 98 13.79 -5.34 -6.69
C VAL A 98 12.33 -5.17 -7.07
N ASP A 99 11.90 -5.93 -8.08
CA ASP A 99 10.50 -6.05 -8.43
C ASP A 99 9.73 -6.78 -7.31
N VAL A 100 8.59 -6.23 -6.93
CA VAL A 100 7.73 -6.83 -5.89
C VAL A 100 6.42 -7.26 -6.53
N TYR A 101 6.02 -8.49 -6.25
CA TYR A 101 4.79 -9.10 -6.75
C TYR A 101 3.86 -9.42 -5.58
N VAL A 102 2.59 -9.04 -5.70
CA VAL A 102 1.53 -9.37 -4.74
C VAL A 102 0.40 -10.05 -5.49
N GLY A 103 0.24 -11.36 -5.30
CA GLY A 103 -0.81 -12.15 -5.96
C GLY A 103 -0.33 -13.53 -6.40
N ASN A 104 -0.86 -14.00 -7.52
CA ASN A 104 -0.47 -15.23 -8.20
C ASN A 104 -0.04 -14.92 -9.65
N THR A 105 0.50 -15.90 -10.38
CA THR A 105 1.05 -15.69 -11.74
C THR A 105 0.06 -15.18 -12.79
N ALA A 106 -1.24 -15.28 -12.54
CA ALA A 106 -2.30 -14.78 -13.42
C ALA A 106 -2.94 -13.49 -12.90
N ASP A 107 -3.03 -13.33 -11.58
CA ASP A 107 -3.67 -12.17 -10.94
C ASP A 107 -2.71 -11.54 -9.93
N GLU A 108 -2.11 -10.41 -10.28
CA GLU A 108 -1.05 -9.77 -9.49
C GLU A 108 -1.06 -8.24 -9.53
N ILE A 109 -0.49 -7.67 -8.48
CA ILE A 109 0.04 -6.30 -8.48
C ILE A 109 1.55 -6.42 -8.58
N HIS A 110 2.14 -5.84 -9.63
CA HIS A 110 3.57 -5.82 -9.88
C HIS A 110 4.09 -4.40 -9.70
N PHE A 111 4.90 -4.20 -8.65
CA PHE A 111 5.68 -2.99 -8.42
C PHE A 111 7.00 -3.14 -9.18
N ASP A 112 7.01 -2.64 -10.40
CA ASP A 112 8.11 -2.73 -11.35
C ASP A 112 9.03 -1.53 -11.21
N THR A 113 10.32 -1.79 -11.04
CA THR A 113 11.33 -0.76 -10.78
C THR A 113 11.64 0.14 -11.97
N ASP A 114 11.34 -0.31 -13.19
CA ASP A 114 11.63 0.39 -14.44
C ASP A 114 10.39 1.03 -15.09
N VAL A 115 9.18 0.61 -14.73
CA VAL A 115 7.97 1.03 -15.45
C VAL A 115 6.84 1.58 -14.55
N GLY A 116 6.79 1.22 -13.27
CA GLY A 116 5.75 1.67 -12.34
C GLY A 116 4.90 0.54 -11.76
N ILE A 117 3.61 0.79 -11.48
CA ILE A 117 2.74 -0.18 -10.80
C ILE A 117 1.74 -0.75 -11.79
N ARG A 118 1.71 -2.08 -11.92
CA ARG A 118 0.87 -2.82 -12.85
C ARG A 118 -0.13 -3.66 -12.08
N PHE A 119 -1.32 -3.80 -12.65
CA PHE A 119 -2.39 -4.66 -12.17
C PHE A 119 -2.76 -5.60 -13.30
N SER A 120 -2.55 -6.90 -13.06
CA SER A 120 -2.82 -7.95 -14.04
C SER A 120 -3.92 -8.87 -13.54
N THR A 121 -4.83 -9.27 -14.42
CA THR A 121 -5.82 -10.33 -14.16
C THR A 121 -5.86 -11.31 -15.33
N ALA A 122 -6.15 -12.58 -15.04
CA ALA A 122 -6.18 -13.64 -16.04
C ALA A 122 -4.92 -13.72 -16.95
N GLY A 123 -3.76 -13.30 -16.43
CA GLY A 123 -2.46 -13.31 -17.13
C GLY A 123 -2.25 -12.16 -18.12
N ALA A 124 -3.09 -11.13 -18.11
CA ALA A 124 -2.93 -9.92 -18.91
C ALA A 124 -2.87 -8.68 -18.00
N GLU A 125 -2.14 -7.66 -18.42
CA GLU A 125 -2.14 -6.37 -17.73
C GLU A 125 -3.39 -5.58 -18.13
N ASP A 126 -4.18 -5.16 -17.14
CA ASP A 126 -5.43 -4.41 -17.36
C ASP A 126 -5.31 -2.94 -16.95
N MET A 127 -4.37 -2.62 -16.04
CA MET A 127 -4.15 -1.26 -15.54
C MET A 127 -2.67 -1.03 -15.17
N ARG A 128 -2.17 0.18 -15.46
CA ARG A 128 -0.80 0.60 -15.14
C ARG A 128 -0.73 2.07 -14.73
N LEU A 129 -0.16 2.36 -13.58
CA LEU A 129 0.37 3.67 -13.25
C LEU A 129 1.85 3.73 -13.62
N THR A 130 2.18 4.50 -14.65
CA THR A 130 3.56 4.67 -15.13
C THR A 130 4.39 5.53 -14.18
N ASP A 131 5.71 5.38 -14.21
CA ASP A 131 6.65 6.27 -13.54
C ASP A 131 6.59 7.73 -14.06
N GLY A 132 6.10 7.92 -15.29
CA GLY A 132 5.75 9.21 -15.89
C GLY A 132 4.47 9.86 -15.32
N GLY A 133 3.72 9.15 -14.47
CA GLY A 133 2.50 9.66 -13.82
C GLY A 133 1.20 9.44 -14.61
N ASP A 134 1.28 8.82 -15.79
CA ASP A 134 0.10 8.45 -16.57
C ASP A 134 -0.53 7.16 -16.05
N LEU A 135 -1.86 7.16 -15.90
CA LEU A 135 -2.65 5.98 -15.60
C LEU A 135 -3.28 5.42 -16.89
N HIS A 136 -2.82 4.25 -17.32
CA HIS A 136 -3.40 3.47 -18.41
C HIS A 136 -4.38 2.42 -17.85
N VAL A 137 -5.53 2.28 -18.49
CA VAL A 137 -6.52 1.23 -18.22
C VAL A 137 -7.00 0.71 -19.57
N ASP A 138 -6.93 -0.60 -19.80
CA ASP A 138 -7.30 -1.21 -21.10
C ASP A 138 -8.82 -1.08 -21.36
N GLY A 139 -9.61 -1.14 -20.30
CA GLY A 139 -11.05 -0.95 -20.32
C GLY A 139 -11.52 0.42 -19.82
N ASP A 140 -12.84 0.53 -19.64
CA ASP A 140 -13.45 1.72 -19.03
C ASP A 140 -13.11 1.81 -17.54
N VAL A 141 -12.74 3.02 -17.09
CA VAL A 141 -12.69 3.33 -15.66
C VAL A 141 -14.11 3.60 -15.16
N ILE A 142 -14.77 2.55 -14.66
CA ILE A 142 -16.10 2.65 -14.05
C ILE A 142 -15.95 3.16 -12.61
N GLY A 143 -15.72 4.46 -12.46
CA GLY A 143 -16.00 5.15 -11.21
C GLY A 143 -17.52 5.32 -11.04
N PHE A 144 -17.97 5.99 -9.98
CA PHE A 144 -19.34 6.55 -9.91
C PHE A 144 -19.70 7.53 -11.08
N SER A 145 -18.86 7.65 -12.11
CA SER A 145 -18.69 8.80 -13.01
C SER A 145 -18.54 8.40 -14.49
N THR A 146 -19.49 7.64 -15.02
CA THR A 146 -20.05 7.98 -16.34
C THR A 146 -21.51 8.32 -16.09
N THR A 147 -21.85 9.62 -16.16
CA THR A 147 -23.04 10.23 -15.54
C THR A 147 -24.32 9.44 -15.78
N ILE A 148 -24.73 8.60 -14.82
CA ILE A 148 -25.97 7.82 -14.89
C ILE A 148 -27.13 8.83 -14.98
N SER A 149 -27.85 8.83 -16.10
CA SER A 149 -28.78 9.90 -16.48
C SER A 149 -30.24 9.43 -16.64
N ASP A 150 -30.57 8.24 -16.10
CA ASP A 150 -31.92 7.65 -16.17
C ASP A 150 -32.96 8.52 -15.44
N GLN A 151 -34.13 8.75 -16.07
CA GLN A 151 -35.20 9.57 -15.49
C GLN A 151 -35.67 9.05 -14.13
N ARG A 152 -35.64 7.74 -13.88
CA ARG A 152 -36.06 7.12 -12.61
C ARG A 152 -35.16 7.50 -11.43
N LEU A 153 -33.96 7.99 -11.72
CA LEU A 153 -32.97 8.42 -10.72
C LEU A 153 -32.97 9.93 -10.53
N LYS A 154 -33.95 10.64 -11.10
CA LYS A 154 -34.08 12.10 -11.05
C LYS A 154 -35.45 12.51 -10.51
N HIS A 155 -35.47 13.56 -9.70
CA HIS A 155 -36.68 14.25 -9.26
C HIS A 155 -36.51 15.76 -9.54
N ASP A 156 -37.59 16.54 -9.44
CA ASP A 156 -37.59 17.99 -9.71
C ASP A 156 -37.04 18.40 -11.08
N ILE A 157 -37.44 17.65 -12.12
CA ILE A 157 -36.99 17.82 -13.49
C ILE A 157 -37.63 19.07 -14.11
N ASN A 158 -36.87 20.16 -14.17
CA ASN A 158 -37.24 21.41 -14.83
C ASN A 158 -36.32 21.68 -16.02
N LYS A 159 -36.85 22.37 -17.05
CA LYS A 159 -36.00 22.88 -18.12
C LYS A 159 -35.14 24.02 -17.60
N ILE A 160 -34.02 24.27 -18.28
CA ILE A 160 -33.16 25.42 -17.98
C ILE A 160 -33.73 26.61 -18.71
N ASP A 161 -34.42 27.50 -17.99
CA ASP A 161 -34.99 28.73 -18.56
C ASP A 161 -33.95 29.85 -18.70
N ASN A 162 -34.19 30.77 -19.63
CA ASN A 162 -33.31 31.90 -19.99
C ASN A 162 -31.90 31.41 -20.30
N ALA A 163 -31.81 30.27 -20.99
CA ALA A 163 -30.55 29.59 -21.26
C ALA A 163 -29.66 30.40 -22.21
N LEU A 164 -30.24 31.07 -23.21
CA LEU A 164 -29.51 31.92 -24.15
C LEU A 164 -28.89 33.12 -23.45
N ASP A 165 -29.64 33.83 -22.61
CA ASP A 165 -29.13 34.94 -21.80
C ASP A 165 -28.01 34.49 -20.86
N LYS A 166 -28.19 33.35 -20.20
CA LYS A 166 -27.18 32.73 -19.34
C LYS A 166 -25.89 32.43 -20.09
N VAL A 167 -25.97 31.71 -21.22
CA VAL A 167 -24.79 31.38 -22.04
C VAL A 167 -24.09 32.64 -22.54
N SER A 168 -24.84 33.70 -22.86
CA SER A 168 -24.29 34.98 -23.32
C SER A 168 -23.41 35.70 -22.28
N GLN A 169 -23.47 35.30 -21.00
CA GLN A 169 -22.62 35.81 -19.93
C GLN A 169 -21.31 35.03 -19.75
N ILE A 170 -21.15 33.89 -20.42
CA ILE A 170 -19.99 33.00 -20.32
C ILE A 170 -19.06 33.24 -21.51
N ASN A 171 -17.75 33.29 -21.26
CA ASN A 171 -16.74 33.38 -22.33
C ASN A 171 -15.94 32.09 -22.47
N GLY A 172 -15.53 31.81 -23.71
CA GLY A 172 -14.53 30.79 -24.02
C GLY A 172 -13.14 31.40 -24.06
N TYR A 173 -12.18 30.73 -23.42
CA TYR A 173 -10.81 31.19 -23.31
C TYR A 173 -9.83 30.13 -23.81
N THR A 174 -8.76 30.58 -24.48
CA THR A 174 -7.51 29.83 -24.57
C THR A 174 -6.58 30.30 -23.46
N PHE A 175 -5.90 29.39 -22.79
CA PHE A 175 -4.99 29.71 -21.69
C PHE A 175 -3.83 28.73 -21.63
N THR A 176 -2.83 29.06 -20.83
CA THR A 176 -1.71 28.19 -20.52
C THR A 176 -1.69 27.97 -19.03
N TYR A 177 -1.62 26.71 -18.59
CA TYR A 177 -1.50 26.40 -17.16
C TYR A 177 -0.17 26.94 -16.62
N ASN A 178 -0.21 27.61 -15.47
CA ASN A 178 1.00 28.08 -14.79
C ASN A 178 1.89 26.89 -14.40
N ASP A 179 1.27 25.78 -14.01
CA ASP A 179 1.94 24.53 -13.75
C ASP A 179 2.03 23.69 -15.03
N GLY A 180 3.22 23.17 -15.33
CA GLY A 180 3.48 22.38 -16.54
C GLY A 180 3.42 23.11 -17.89
N GLY A 181 3.00 24.38 -17.95
CA GLY A 181 3.04 25.20 -19.19
C GLY A 181 2.14 24.68 -20.31
N LYS A 182 1.18 23.79 -20.01
CA LYS A 182 0.31 23.16 -21.00
C LYS A 182 -0.67 24.17 -21.58
N HIS A 183 -0.65 24.34 -22.90
CA HIS A 183 -1.64 25.15 -23.60
C HIS A 183 -2.98 24.41 -23.70
N SER A 184 -4.09 25.11 -23.46
CA SER A 184 -5.43 24.53 -23.37
C SER A 184 -6.53 25.55 -23.68
N ALA A 185 -7.77 25.10 -23.78
CA ALA A 185 -8.94 25.95 -23.96
C ALA A 185 -10.09 25.48 -23.06
N GLY A 186 -10.95 26.40 -22.63
CA GLY A 186 -12.05 26.12 -21.72
C GLY A 186 -12.74 27.37 -21.20
N VAL A 187 -13.33 27.25 -20.01
CA VAL A 187 -14.08 28.31 -19.32
C VAL A 187 -13.45 28.65 -17.97
N ILE A 188 -13.79 29.82 -17.43
CA ILE A 188 -13.38 30.23 -16.08
C ILE A 188 -14.46 29.82 -15.08
N ALA A 189 -14.10 29.00 -14.08
CA ALA A 189 -15.05 28.44 -13.11
C ALA A 189 -15.85 29.51 -12.34
N GLN A 190 -15.26 30.68 -12.08
CA GLN A 190 -15.91 31.80 -11.41
C GLN A 190 -17.03 32.42 -12.27
N GLU A 191 -16.87 32.46 -13.59
CA GLU A 191 -17.94 32.90 -14.50
C GLU A 191 -19.08 31.87 -14.52
N ILE A 192 -18.73 30.58 -14.64
CA ILE A 192 -19.71 29.49 -14.59
C ILE A 192 -20.49 29.51 -13.28
N GLN A 193 -19.84 29.79 -12.16
CA GLN A 193 -20.50 29.81 -10.85
C GLN A 193 -21.63 30.85 -10.78
N ASN A 194 -21.52 31.98 -11.48
CA ASN A 194 -22.56 33.00 -11.50
C ASN A 194 -23.78 32.60 -12.34
N VAL A 195 -23.58 31.74 -13.34
CA VAL A 195 -24.58 31.42 -14.37
C VAL A 195 -25.23 30.05 -14.14
N LEU A 196 -24.42 29.04 -13.82
CA LEU A 196 -24.82 27.67 -13.52
C LEU A 196 -24.05 27.17 -12.28
N PRO A 197 -24.42 27.62 -11.07
CA PRO A 197 -23.69 27.30 -9.83
C PRO A 197 -23.54 25.79 -9.57
N SER A 198 -24.52 24.98 -10.00
CA SER A 198 -24.50 23.51 -9.84
C SER A 198 -23.35 22.83 -10.58
N ALA A 199 -22.80 23.48 -11.61
CA ALA A 199 -21.69 22.97 -12.38
C ALA A 199 -20.32 23.31 -11.76
N VAL A 200 -20.27 23.97 -10.60
CA VAL A 200 -19.01 24.37 -9.96
C VAL A 200 -18.91 23.81 -8.56
N GLU A 201 -17.80 23.16 -8.28
CA GLU A 201 -17.43 22.67 -6.95
C GLU A 201 -16.11 23.28 -6.49
N SER A 202 -15.98 23.50 -5.18
CA SER A 202 -14.67 23.76 -4.56
C SER A 202 -14.13 22.44 -4.01
N LYS A 203 -12.88 22.09 -4.36
CA LYS A 203 -12.20 20.93 -3.78
C LYS A 203 -10.72 21.19 -3.59
N LYS A 204 -10.13 20.55 -2.59
CA LYS A 204 -8.68 20.45 -2.45
C LYS A 204 -8.16 19.52 -3.55
N LEU A 205 -7.16 19.97 -4.28
CA LEU A 205 -6.55 19.19 -5.36
C LEU A 205 -5.25 18.58 -4.86
N ALA A 206 -5.20 17.24 -4.82
CA ALA A 206 -3.95 16.53 -4.68
C ALA A 206 -3.01 16.93 -5.83
N PHE A 207 -1.71 17.06 -5.53
CA PHE A 207 -0.66 17.42 -6.51
C PHE A 207 -0.72 18.84 -7.08
N SER A 208 -1.52 19.74 -6.49
CA SER A 208 -1.53 21.18 -6.86
C SER A 208 -0.36 21.99 -6.27
N GLY A 209 0.52 21.34 -5.51
CA GLY A 209 1.65 21.96 -4.81
C GLY A 209 1.28 22.77 -3.56
N GLN A 210 0.00 22.80 -3.18
CA GLN A 210 -0.50 23.50 -1.99
C GLN A 210 -1.57 22.67 -1.26
N ASP A 211 -1.18 22.02 -0.17
CA ASP A 211 -2.01 20.98 0.51
C ASP A 211 -3.29 21.51 1.20
N ASP A 212 -3.53 22.83 1.22
CA ASP A 212 -4.67 23.43 1.92
C ASP A 212 -5.43 24.50 1.12
N VAL A 213 -5.20 24.58 -0.19
CA VAL A 213 -5.95 25.50 -1.06
C VAL A 213 -7.08 24.78 -1.78
N GLU A 214 -8.29 25.31 -1.66
CA GLU A 214 -9.42 24.88 -2.46
C GLU A 214 -9.41 25.55 -3.83
N TYR A 215 -9.58 24.75 -4.87
CA TYR A 215 -9.73 25.22 -6.24
C TYR A 215 -11.15 24.98 -6.71
N LYS A 216 -11.68 25.92 -7.50
CA LYS A 216 -12.95 25.75 -8.19
C LYS A 216 -12.75 24.86 -9.41
N THR A 217 -13.57 23.83 -9.53
CA THR A 217 -13.60 22.93 -10.68
C THR A 217 -14.95 22.96 -11.35
N VAL A 218 -14.97 22.70 -12.65
CA VAL A 218 -16.19 22.73 -13.47
C VAL A 218 -16.57 21.31 -13.88
N HIS A 219 -17.82 20.95 -13.62
CA HIS A 219 -18.50 19.79 -14.18
C HIS A 219 -18.96 20.13 -15.61
N TYR A 220 -18.05 19.96 -16.57
CA TYR A 220 -18.27 20.32 -17.97
C TYR A 220 -19.47 19.60 -18.61
N ASP A 221 -19.84 18.42 -18.11
CA ASP A 221 -20.99 17.66 -18.56
C ASP A 221 -22.31 18.42 -18.36
N GLN A 222 -22.45 19.16 -17.25
CA GLN A 222 -23.65 19.97 -16.98
C GLN A 222 -23.82 21.14 -17.96
N LEU A 223 -22.73 21.66 -18.53
CA LEU A 223 -22.80 22.75 -19.51
C LEU A 223 -23.58 22.34 -20.76
N HIS A 224 -23.59 21.06 -21.14
CA HIS A 224 -24.34 20.58 -22.30
C HIS A 224 -25.84 20.84 -22.16
N GLY A 225 -26.41 20.65 -20.96
CA GLY A 225 -27.83 20.92 -20.73
C GLY A 225 -28.18 22.39 -20.99
N LEU A 226 -27.34 23.30 -20.49
CA LEU A 226 -27.49 24.74 -20.69
C LEU A 226 -27.36 25.12 -22.18
N LEU A 227 -26.35 24.59 -22.87
CA LEU A 227 -26.13 24.85 -24.30
C LEU A 227 -27.28 24.32 -25.17
N ILE A 228 -27.86 23.17 -24.83
CA ILE A 228 -29.00 22.58 -25.56
C ILE A 228 -30.22 23.51 -25.51
N GLU A 229 -30.59 24.02 -24.34
CA GLU A 229 -31.73 24.92 -24.22
C GLU A 229 -31.43 26.29 -24.83
N ALA A 230 -30.20 26.81 -24.73
CA ALA A 230 -29.80 28.06 -25.39
C ALA A 230 -29.96 27.99 -26.92
N ILE A 231 -29.59 26.87 -27.54
CA ILE A 231 -29.77 26.65 -28.99
C ILE A 231 -31.27 26.58 -29.34
N LYS A 232 -32.11 26.00 -28.48
CA LYS A 232 -33.57 25.94 -28.71
C LYS A 232 -34.21 27.32 -28.60
N GLU A 233 -33.83 28.11 -27.61
CA GLU A 233 -34.26 29.51 -27.45
C GLU A 233 -33.83 30.34 -28.68
N LEU A 234 -32.55 30.28 -29.07
CA LEU A 234 -32.03 30.97 -30.25
C LEU A 234 -32.77 30.57 -31.54
N LYS A 235 -33.07 29.27 -31.70
CA LYS A 235 -33.85 28.78 -32.84
C LYS A 235 -35.26 29.37 -32.84
N ALA A 236 -35.91 29.46 -31.68
CA ALA A 236 -37.25 30.04 -31.58
C ALA A 236 -37.25 31.51 -32.01
N GLU A 237 -36.28 32.32 -31.54
CA GLU A 237 -36.14 33.72 -31.95
C GLU A 237 -35.92 33.85 -33.47
N ILE A 238 -35.09 33.00 -34.06
CA ILE A 238 -34.86 33.01 -35.52
C ILE A 238 -36.16 32.72 -36.30
N GLU A 239 -36.96 31.75 -35.86
CA GLU A 239 -38.23 31.41 -36.52
C GLU A 239 -39.27 32.53 -36.35
N GLU A 240 -39.32 33.19 -35.20
CA GLU A 240 -40.15 34.38 -35.00
C GLU A 240 -39.74 35.53 -35.93
N LEU A 241 -38.44 35.81 -36.05
CA LEU A 241 -37.92 36.85 -36.94
C LEU A 241 -38.22 36.55 -38.42
N LYS A 242 -38.07 35.30 -38.86
CA LYS A 242 -38.36 34.89 -40.25
C LYS A 242 -39.85 34.99 -40.59
N ASN A 243 -40.72 34.58 -39.67
CA ASN A 243 -42.17 34.62 -39.88
C ASN A 243 -42.73 36.04 -39.72
N GLY A 244 -42.11 36.87 -38.87
CA GLY A 244 -42.45 38.28 -38.69
C GLY A 244 -42.04 39.18 -39.88
N GLY A 245 -41.03 38.77 -40.66
CA GLY A 245 -40.58 39.48 -41.87
C GLY A 245 -41.42 39.24 -43.13
N THR A 246 -42.51 38.46 -43.05
CA THR A 246 -43.37 38.11 -44.20
C THR A 246 -44.72 38.85 -44.18
N LYS A 247 -44.73 40.15 -43.84
CA LYS A 247 -45.90 41.03 -43.96
C LYS A 247 -45.63 42.23 -44.85
#